data_AF-A5XC86-F1
#
_entry.id   AF-A5XC86-F1
#
_cell.length_a   1.000
_cell.length_b   1.000
_cell.length_c   1.000
_cell.angle_alpha   90.00
_cell.angle_beta   90.00
_cell.angle_gamma   90.00
#
_symmetry.space_group_name_H-M   'P 1'
#
loop_
_entity.id
_entity.type
_entity.pdbx_description
1 polymer ?
#
loop_
_entity_poly.entity_id
_entity_poly.type
_entity_poly.pdbx_seq_one_letter_code
_entity_poly.pdbx_strand_id
1 'polypeptide(L)' 'VRFDSDAPNPRKEPRAPWMEQEGPEYWDRETRISKENAQIYRENLNTLR' A
#
# COMPACT_ATOMS: atom_id res chain seq x y z
N VAL A 1 8.82 3.83 2.44
CA VAL A 1 7.42 4.20 2.09
C VAL A 1 6.46 3.64 3.14
N ARG A 2 5.29 4.26 3.34
CA ARG A 2 4.21 3.79 4.24
C ARG A 2 2.95 3.50 3.42
N PHE A 3 2.18 2.50 3.81
CA PHE A 3 0.82 2.27 3.34
C PHE A 3 -0.07 2.05 4.55
N ASP A 4 -1.22 2.71 4.58
CA ASP A 4 -2.19 2.62 5.66
C ASP A 4 -3.53 2.23 5.04
N SER A 5 -4.02 1.03 5.37
CA SER A 5 -5.26 0.49 4.81
C SER A 5 -6.50 1.16 5.39
N ASP A 6 -6.40 1.75 6.58
CA ASP A 6 -7.53 2.33 7.30
C ASP A 6 -7.68 3.84 7.03
N ALA A 7 -6.75 4.43 6.28
CA ALA A 7 -6.82 5.82 5.86
C ALA A 7 -8.02 6.06 4.91
N PRO A 8 -8.64 7.25 4.92
CA PRO A 8 -9.75 7.58 4.01
C PRO A 8 -9.42 7.43 2.52
N ASN A 9 -8.15 7.56 2.14
CA ASN A 9 -7.66 7.25 0.81
C ASN A 9 -6.34 6.45 0.92
N PRO A 10 -6.42 5.11 0.98
CA PRO A 10 -5.26 4.24 1.12
C PRO A 10 -4.35 4.36 -0.11
N ARG A 11 -3.17 4.94 0.09
CA ARG A 11 -2.13 5.08 -0.93
C ARG A 11 -0.75 4.86 -0.32
N LYS A 12 0.23 4.51 -1.15
CA LYS A 12 1.63 4.47 -0.73
C LYS A 12 2.19 5.89 -0.67
N GLU A 13 2.81 6.22 0.46
CA GLU A 13 3.39 7.53 0.72
C GLU A 13 4.91 7.45 0.88
N PRO A 14 5.67 8.42 0.34
CA PRO A 14 7.10 8.54 0.58
C PRO A 14 7.36 8.80 2.06
N ARG A 15 8.38 8.11 2.60
CA ARG A 15 8.83 8.30 4.00
C ARG A 15 10.23 8.95 4.06
N ALA A 16 10.84 9.13 2.90
CA ALA A 16 12.15 9.73 2.76
C ALA A 16 12.12 10.65 1.53
N PRO A 17 12.80 11.82 1.55
CA PRO A 17 12.72 12.81 0.48
C PRO A 17 13.12 12.26 -0.90
N TRP A 18 14.08 11.33 -0.94
CA TRP A 18 14.56 10.75 -2.21
C TRP A 18 13.49 9.92 -2.94
N MET A 19 12.47 9.43 -2.24
CA MET A 19 11.35 8.69 -2.85
C MET A 19 10.40 9.63 -3.61
N GLU A 20 10.33 10.92 -3.29
CA GLU A 20 9.44 11.87 -3.98
C GLU A 20 9.80 12.07 -5.46
N GLN A 21 11.01 11.65 -5.86
CA GLN A 21 11.48 11.67 -7.24
C GLN A 21 10.82 10.60 -8.11
N GLU A 22 10.23 9.56 -7.50
CA GLU A 22 9.53 8.51 -8.22
C GLU A 22 8.24 9.05 -8.86
N GLY A 23 8.01 8.67 -10.11
CA GLY A 23 6.86 9.13 -10.89
C GLY A 23 5.51 8.59 -10.41
N PRO A 24 4.40 9.17 -10.87
CA PRO A 24 3.06 8.73 -10.51
C PRO A 24 2.80 7.26 -10.86
N GLU A 25 3.39 6.71 -11.94
CA GLU A 25 3.21 5.30 -12.29
C GLU A 25 3.79 4.35 -11.24
N TYR A 26 4.91 4.72 -10.62
CA TYR A 26 5.53 3.94 -9.54
C TYR A 26 4.59 3.92 -8.33
N TRP A 27 4.08 5.08 -7.93
CA TRP A 27 3.19 5.22 -6.77
C TRP A 27 1.85 4.52 -6.95
N ASP A 28 1.27 4.57 -8.15
CA ASP A 28 0.03 3.87 -8.48
C ASP A 28 0.21 2.35 -8.44
N ARG A 29 1.33 1.86 -9.00
CA ARG A 29 1.69 0.43 -8.96
C ARG A 29 1.88 -0.06 -7.52
N GLU A 30 2.67 0.64 -6.73
CA GLU A 30 2.94 0.30 -5.32
C GLU A 30 1.67 0.34 -4.47
N THR A 31 0.78 1.31 -4.75
CA THR A 31 -0.52 1.42 -4.09
C THR A 31 -1.41 0.22 -4.42
N ARG A 32 -1.47 -0.21 -5.68
CA ARG A 32 -2.24 -1.40 -6.09
C ARG A 32 -1.74 -2.67 -5.40
N ILE A 33 -0.42 -2.90 -5.42
CA ILE A 33 0.20 -4.06 -4.76
C ILE A 33 -0.11 -4.08 -3.26
N SER A 34 -0.08 -2.91 -2.62
CA SER A 34 -0.35 -2.82 -1.18
C SER A 34 -1.81 -3.08 -0.83
N LYS A 35 -2.74 -2.64 -1.68
CA LYS A 35 -4.18 -2.94 -1.55
C LYS A 35 -4.43 -4.44 -1.71
N GLU A 36 -3.84 -5.09 -2.71
CA GLU A 36 -3.95 -6.54 -2.93
C GLU A 36 -3.40 -7.32 -1.73
N ASN A 37 -2.20 -6.97 -1.25
CA ASN A 37 -1.62 -7.61 -0.08
C ASN A 37 -2.49 -7.46 1.17
N ALA A 38 -3.05 -6.27 1.42
CA ALA A 38 -3.95 -6.05 2.55
C ALA A 38 -5.20 -6.96 2.49
N GLN A 39 -5.76 -7.17 1.30
CA GLN A 39 -6.88 -8.11 1.10
C GLN A 39 -6.46 -9.55 1.38
N ILE A 40 -5.33 -9.99 0.81
CA ILE A 40 -4.80 -11.35 1.01
C ILE A 40 -4.53 -11.64 2.48
N TYR A 41 -3.89 -10.69 3.20
CA TYR A 41 -3.64 -10.86 4.63
C TYR A 41 -4.94 -10.94 5.43
N ARG A 42 -5.95 -10.14 5.09
CA ARG A 42 -7.27 -10.21 5.72
C ARG A 42 -7.95 -11.57 5.49
N GLU A 43 -7.90 -12.10 4.28
CA GLU A 43 -8.46 -13.42 3.96
C GLU A 43 -7.72 -14.53 4.70
N ASN A 44 -6.38 -14.51 4.70
CA ASN A 44 -5.56 -15.49 5.41
C ASN A 44 -5.84 -15.47 6.92
N LEU A 45 -6.01 -14.30 7.53
CA LEU A 45 -6.37 -14.19 8.94
C LEU A 45 -7.77 -14.75 9.25
N ASN A 46 -8.71 -14.65 8.30
CA ASN A 46 -10.02 -15.29 8.44
C ASN A 46 -9.92 -16.82 8.27
N THR A 47 -9.05 -17.31 7.39
CA THR A 47 -8.82 -18.75 7.17
C THR A 47 -8.14 -19.42 8.37
N LEU A 48 -7.27 -18.70 9.08
CA LEU A 48 -6.54 -19.18 10.26
C LEU A 48 -7.36 -19.14 11.56
N ARG A 49 -8.65 -18.77 11.48
CA ARG A 49 -9.56 -18.61 12.62
C ARG A 49 -10.37 -19.87 12.88
#